data_AF-B7C9I1-F1
#
_entry.id   AF-B7C9I1-F1
#
_cell.length_a   1.000
_cell.length_b   1.000
_cell.length_c   1.000
_cell.angle_alpha   90.00
_cell.angle_beta   90.00
_cell.angle_gamma   90.00
#
_symmetry.space_group_name_H-M   'P 1'
#
loop_
_entity.id
_entity.type
_entity.pdbx_description
1 polymer ?
#
loop_
_entity_poly.entity_id
_entity_poly.type
_entity_poly.pdbx_seq_one_letter_code
_entity_poly.pdbx_strand_id
1 'polypeptide(L)' 'MTRIKRCPYCHGAAHLLIDWDSKKINGYYGQYVTCTLCSARTQTKQNADQAIDEWNHQTMKNTIQLTLF' A
#
# COMPACT_ATOMS: atom_id res chain seq x y z
N MET A 1 -6.45 16.50 1.99
CA MET A 1 -6.64 15.07 1.67
C MET A 1 -5.72 14.70 0.53
N THR A 2 -4.72 13.86 0.80
CA THR A 2 -3.75 13.41 -0.19
C THR A 2 -4.40 12.42 -1.15
N ARG A 3 -4.27 12.65 -2.46
CA ARG A 3 -4.85 11.76 -3.47
C ARG A 3 -4.01 10.48 -3.59
N ILE A 4 -4.67 9.33 -3.64
CA ILE A 4 -4.00 8.03 -3.83
C ILE A 4 -3.57 7.91 -5.30
N LYS A 5 -2.28 7.65 -5.53
CA LYS A 5 -1.73 7.37 -6.86
C LYS A 5 -2.22 6.01 -7.37
N ARG A 6 -2.21 5.82 -8.68
CA ARG A 6 -2.44 4.51 -9.30
C ARG A 6 -1.36 3.51 -8.87
N CYS A 7 -1.68 2.23 -8.94
CA CYS A 7 -0.75 1.18 -8.60
C CYS A 7 0.54 1.29 -9.41
N PRO A 8 1.73 1.30 -8.77
CA PRO A 8 2.98 1.41 -9.50
C PRO A 8 3.30 0.14 -10.30
N TYR A 9 2.65 -0.99 -10.04
CA TYR A 9 2.92 -2.28 -10.68
C TYR A 9 2.06 -2.55 -11.93
N CYS A 10 0.76 -2.29 -11.83
CA CYS A 10 -0.21 -2.62 -12.89
C CYS A 10 -0.99 -1.40 -13.39
N HIS A 11 -0.70 -0.20 -12.87
CA HIS A 11 -1.41 1.04 -13.17
C HIS A 11 -2.93 1.02 -12.85
N GLY A 12 -3.39 -0.01 -12.12
CA GLY A 12 -4.76 -0.13 -11.65
C GLY A 12 -5.15 0.92 -10.61
N ALA A 13 -6.44 0.98 -10.31
CA ALA A 13 -6.97 1.76 -9.21
C ALA A 13 -6.45 1.21 -7.86
N ALA A 14 -6.20 2.13 -6.94
CA ALA A 14 -5.78 1.84 -5.58
C ALA A 14 -6.82 2.38 -4.61
N HIS A 15 -7.10 1.61 -3.56
CA HIS A 15 -8.15 1.91 -2.59
C HIS A 15 -7.60 1.82 -1.17
N LEU A 16 -8.00 2.78 -0.33
CA LEU A 16 -7.76 2.74 1.10
C LEU A 16 -8.82 1.86 1.76
N LEU A 17 -8.38 0.89 2.54
CA LEU A 17 -9.24 -0.03 3.29
C LEU A 17 -8.86 -0.02 4.78
N ILE A 18 -9.84 -0.35 5.61
CA ILE A 18 -9.65 -0.56 7.05
C ILE A 18 -9.30 -2.04 7.26
N ASP A 19 -8.26 -2.28 8.06
CA ASP A 19 -7.87 -3.59 8.52
C ASP A 19 -8.69 -3.95 9.77
N TRP A 20 -9.73 -4.74 9.56
CA TRP A 20 -10.63 -5.23 10.62
C TRP A 20 -10.11 -6.50 11.30
N ASP A 21 -9.25 -7.25 10.61
CA ASP A 21 -8.77 -8.56 11.05
C ASP A 21 -7.53 -8.44 11.94
N SER A 22 -6.72 -7.40 11.74
CA SER A 22 -5.53 -7.14 12.55
C SER A 22 -5.85 -6.56 13.93
N LYS A 23 -4.92 -6.75 14.88
CA LYS A 23 -4.95 -6.07 16.17
C LYS A 23 -4.98 -4.55 15.97
N LYS A 24 -5.76 -3.88 16.80
CA LYS A 24 -5.84 -2.41 16.83
C LYS A 24 -4.47 -1.80 17.14
N ILE A 25 -4.15 -0.72 16.44
CA ILE A 25 -2.94 0.08 16.64
C ILE A 25 -3.33 1.25 17.53
N ASN A 26 -2.80 1.32 18.76
CA ASN A 26 -3.11 2.37 19.74
C ASN A 26 -4.63 2.56 19.98
N GLY A 27 -5.42 1.48 19.92
CA GLY A 27 -6.88 1.52 20.10
C GLY A 27 -7.69 1.81 18.82
N TYR A 28 -7.04 2.08 17.69
CA TYR A 28 -7.69 2.34 16.40
C TYR A 28 -7.55 1.15 15.45
N TYR A 29 -8.55 0.96 14.58
CA TYR A 29 -8.39 0.02 13.46
C TYR A 29 -7.35 0.56 12.50
N GLY A 30 -6.45 -0.33 12.08
CA GLY A 30 -5.43 0.01 11.11
C GLY A 30 -6.02 0.25 9.73
N GLN A 31 -5.26 0.88 8.86
CA GLN A 31 -5.65 1.20 7.49
C GLN A 31 -4.51 0.89 6.55
N TYR A 32 -4.81 0.43 5.34
CA TYR A 32 -3.82 0.14 4.31
C TYR A 32 -4.37 0.49 2.94
N VAL A 33 -3.49 0.77 1.99
CA VAL A 33 -3.87 0.95 0.59
C VAL A 33 -3.60 -0.35 -0.16
N THR A 34 -4.52 -0.76 -1.03
CA THR A 34 -4.36 -1.93 -1.88
C THR A 34 -4.79 -1.66 -3.32
N CYS A 35 -4.15 -2.35 -4.27
CA CYS A 35 -4.63 -2.45 -5.63
C CYS A 35 -5.44 -3.73 -5.82
N THR A 36 -6.68 -3.58 -6.27
CA THR A 36 -7.61 -4.69 -6.52
C THR A 36 -7.20 -5.57 -7.70
N LEU A 37 -6.37 -5.07 -8.63
CA LEU A 37 -5.95 -5.82 -9.82
C LEU A 37 -4.79 -6.77 -9.54
N CYS A 38 -3.74 -6.30 -8.86
CA CYS A 38 -2.53 -7.11 -8.61
C CYS A 38 -2.37 -7.53 -7.16
N SER A 39 -3.33 -7.21 -6.29
CA SER A 39 -3.29 -7.49 -4.85
C SER A 39 -2.11 -6.88 -4.09
N ALA A 40 -1.33 -5.97 -4.72
CA ALA A 40 -0.31 -5.21 -4.03
C ALA A 40 -0.94 -4.38 -2.92
N ARG A 41 -0.33 -4.34 -1.73
CA ARG A 41 -0.82 -3.55 -0.61
C ARG A 41 0.31 -2.95 0.22
N THR A 42 0.04 -1.84 0.90
CA THR A 42 0.93 -1.26 1.92
C THR A 42 0.88 -2.06 3.21
N GLN A 43 1.78 -1.74 4.13
CA GLN A 43 1.60 -2.13 5.52
C GLN A 43 0.39 -1.44 6.13
N THR A 44 -0.19 -2.08 7.15
CA THR A 44 -1.24 -1.50 7.97
C THR A 44 -0.66 -0.37 8.84
N LYS A 45 -1.23 0.83 8.73
CA LYS A 45 -0.88 2.04 9.48
C LYS A 45 -2.02 2.50 10.36
N GLN A 46 -1.72 3.35 11.34
CA GLN A 46 -2.73 3.85 12.28
C GLN A 46 -3.74 4.81 11.61
N ASN A 47 -3.34 5.51 10.55
CA ASN A 47 -4.15 6.53 9.90
C ASN A 47 -4.03 6.46 8.37
N ALA A 48 -5.05 7.01 7.71
CA ALA A 48 -5.18 7.07 6.25
C ALA A 48 -3.96 7.73 5.61
N ASP A 49 -3.54 8.88 6.14
CA ASP A 49 -2.49 9.69 5.54
C ASP A 49 -1.15 8.94 5.48
N GLN A 50 -0.77 8.20 6.53
CA GLN A 50 0.44 7.37 6.49
C GLN A 50 0.33 6.22 5.48
N ALA A 51 -0.83 5.57 5.38
CA ALA A 51 -1.02 4.49 4.41
C ALA A 51 -0.97 5.01 2.96
N ILE A 52 -1.58 6.18 2.71
CA ILE A 52 -1.56 6.84 1.40
C ILE A 52 -0.16 7.34 1.06
N ASP A 53 0.55 7.93 2.02
CA ASP A 53 1.91 8.41 1.83
C ASP A 53 2.86 7.26 1.49
N GLU A 54 2.80 6.15 2.24
CA GLU A 54 3.58 4.94 1.93
C GLU A 54 3.29 4.45 0.52
N TRP A 55 2.00 4.33 0.15
CA TRP A 55 1.61 3.88 -1.19
C TRP A 55 2.15 4.82 -2.28
N ASN A 56 2.05 6.12 -2.06
CA ASN A 56 2.47 7.13 -3.02
C ASN A 56 3.99 7.22 -3.19
N HIS A 57 4.74 6.74 -2.20
CA HIS A 57 6.20 6.58 -2.22
C HIS A 57 6.66 5.19 -2.65
N GLN A 58 5.75 4.22 -2.85
CA GLN A 58 6.12 2.95 -3.45
C GLN A 58 6.62 3.17 -4.88
N THR A 59 7.86 2.81 -5.11
CA THR A 59 8.47 2.69 -6.42
C THR A 59 8.56 1.21 -6.77
N MET A 60 8.44 0.86 -8.06
CA MET A 60 8.86 -0.47 -8.50
C MET A 60 10.33 -0.62 -8.09
N LYS A 61 10.60 -1.44 -7.07
CA LYS A 61 11.96 -1.92 -6.81
C LYS A 61 12.28 -2.91 -7.94
N ASN A 62 12.70 -2.38 -9.08
CA ASN A 62 13.28 -3.16 -10.17
C ASN A 62 14.69 -3.60 -9.75
N THR A 63 14.77 -4.38 -8.67
CA THR A 63 16.00 -5.07 -8.27
C THR A 63 15.88 -6.52 -8.69
N ILE A 64 15.68 -6.75 -9.98
CA ILE A 64 16.05 -8.03 -10.57
C ILE A 64 17.57 -7.92 -10.79
N GLN A 65 18.35 -8.24 -9.77
CA GLN A 65 19.75 -8.60 -10.01
C GLN A 65 19.70 -9.97 -10.69
N LEU A 66 19.63 -9.97 -12.02
CA LEU A 66 19.87 -11.18 -12.81
C LEU A 66 21.34 -11.55 -12.58
N THR A 67 21.61 -12.49 -11.68
CA THR A 67 22.92 -13.13 -11.60
C THR A 67 23.06 -14.00 -12.85
N LEU A 68 23.77 -13.49 -13.86
CA LEU A 68 24.24 -14.28 -14.99
C LEU A 68 25.36 -15.18 -14.45
N PHE A 69 25.06 -16.47 -14.31
CA PHE A 69 26.06 -17.52 -14.10
C PHE A 69 26.68 -17.90 -15.45
#